data_AF-A0A2V9FT59-F1
#
_entry.id   AF-A0A2V9FT59-F1
#
_cell.length_a   1.000
_cell.length_b   1.000
_cell.length_c   1.000
_cell.angle_alpha   90.00
_cell.angle_beta   90.00
_cell.angle_gamma   90.00
#
_symmetry.space_group_name_H-M   'P 1'
#
loop_
_entity.id
_entity.type
_entity.pdbx_description
1 polymer ?
#
loop_
_entity_poly.entity_id
_entity_poly.type
_entity_poly.pdbx_seq_one_letter_code
_entity_poly.pdbx_strand_id
1 'polypeptide(L)'
;MRKLPDELHVLEKLTEWGRTQPSVRALILTSSRARPEAAADLLSDYDVVLVVTDLGRFEKEDAWISDYGRPIARWGDQSSIYGLTTLFRGVLYEDYVTNRLQRLAPCRVGAAIR
;
A
#
# COMPACT_ATOMS: atom_id res chain seq x y z
N MET A 1 17.94 12.12 18.00
CA MET A 1 17.04 11.04 17.51
C MET A 1 16.09 11.63 16.49
N ARG A 2 15.94 11.01 15.32
CA ARG A 2 14.89 11.38 14.36
C ARG A 2 13.55 10.95 14.95
N LYS A 3 12.58 11.86 15.05
CA LYS A 3 11.24 11.57 15.57
C LYS A 3 10.50 10.70 14.55
N LEU A 4 9.90 9.60 15.01
CA LEU A 4 9.01 8.79 14.17
C LEU A 4 7.76 9.63 13.83
N PRO A 5 7.25 9.54 12.58
CA PRO A 5 6.01 10.21 12.24
C PRO A 5 4.85 9.62 13.04
N ASP A 6 3.88 10.47 13.41
CA ASP A 6 2.61 10.00 13.95
C ASP A 6 1.72 9.40 12.84
N GLU A 7 0.66 8.73 13.25
CA GLU A 7 -0.21 8.00 12.33
C GLU A 7 -0.92 8.89 11.34
N LEU A 8 -1.42 10.05 11.79
CA LEU A 8 -2.10 10.99 10.91
C LEU A 8 -1.17 11.44 9.77
N HIS A 9 0.09 11.76 10.09
CA HIS A 9 1.07 12.14 9.09
C HIS A 9 1.32 11.04 8.05
N VAL A 10 1.42 9.78 8.48
CA VAL A 10 1.61 8.65 7.55
C VAL A 10 0.39 8.46 6.65
N LEU A 11 -0.82 8.54 7.20
CA LEU A 11 -2.06 8.39 6.45
C LEU A 11 -2.27 9.54 5.44
N GLU A 12 -1.93 10.77 5.81
CA GLU A 12 -1.96 11.92 4.90
C GLU A 12 -0.97 11.73 3.75
N LYS A 13 0.26 11.31 4.04
CA LYS A 13 1.29 11.03 3.04
C LYS A 13 0.87 9.90 2.08
N LEU A 14 0.30 8.81 2.60
CA LEU A 14 -0.26 7.72 1.79
C LEU A 14 -1.39 8.20 0.88
N THR A 15 -2.29 9.01 1.43
CA THR A 15 -3.43 9.57 0.69
C THR A 15 -2.96 10.48 -0.44
N GLU A 16 -1.99 11.36 -0.15
CA GLU A 16 -1.42 12.27 -1.14
C GLU A 16 -0.69 11.50 -2.24
N TRP A 17 0.15 10.53 -1.86
CA TRP A 17 0.78 9.64 -2.83
C TRP A 17 -0.26 8.92 -3.69
N GLY A 18 -1.33 8.37 -3.09
CA GLY A 18 -2.40 7.72 -3.85
C GLY A 18 -3.05 8.63 -4.89
N ARG A 19 -3.24 9.92 -4.59
CA ARG A 19 -3.80 10.92 -5.51
C ARG A 19 -2.86 11.24 -6.67
N THR A 20 -1.55 11.15 -6.50
CA THR A 20 -0.58 11.40 -7.58
C THR A 20 -0.44 10.21 -8.54
N GLN A 21 -0.94 9.02 -8.17
CA GLN A 21 -0.85 7.82 -9.02
C GLN A 21 -2.07 7.66 -9.93
N PRO A 22 -1.97 7.87 -11.26
CA PRO A 22 -3.14 7.88 -12.15
C PRO A 22 -3.89 6.55 -12.22
N SER A 23 -3.18 5.45 -11.99
CA SER A 23 -3.71 4.09 -12.01
C SER A 23 -4.36 3.68 -10.69
N VAL A 24 -4.17 4.42 -9.58
CA VAL A 24 -4.79 4.12 -8.29
C VAL A 24 -6.23 4.63 -8.28
N ARG A 25 -7.13 3.80 -7.73
CA ARG A 25 -8.57 4.10 -7.57
C ARG A 25 -8.99 4.15 -6.12
N ALA A 26 -8.36 3.32 -5.28
CA ALA A 26 -8.55 3.35 -3.84
C ALA A 26 -7.31 2.80 -3.13
N LEU A 27 -7.12 3.29 -1.90
CA LEU A 27 -6.24 2.73 -0.89
C LEU A 27 -7.12 2.27 0.26
N ILE A 28 -7.03 1.02 0.66
CA ILE A 28 -7.83 0.44 1.75
C ILE A 28 -6.88 0.08 2.88
N LEU A 29 -6.99 0.76 4.01
CA LEU A 29 -6.26 0.37 5.22
C LEU A 29 -6.92 -0.87 5.83
N THR A 30 -6.12 -1.84 6.24
CA THR A 30 -6.57 -3.13 6.79
C THR A 30 -5.85 -3.46 8.10
N SER A 31 -6.12 -4.64 8.66
CA SER A 31 -5.39 -5.20 9.81
C SER A 31 -5.52 -4.37 11.10
N SER A 32 -4.47 -4.31 11.93
CA SER A 32 -4.48 -3.69 13.26
C SER A 32 -4.90 -2.21 13.21
N ARG A 33 -4.35 -1.41 12.30
CA ARG A 33 -4.67 0.03 12.19
C ARG A 33 -6.08 0.32 11.67
N ALA A 34 -6.76 -0.66 11.09
CA ALA A 34 -8.16 -0.53 10.66
C ALA A 34 -9.17 -0.89 11.77
N ARG A 35 -8.72 -1.39 12.93
CA ARG A 35 -9.58 -1.79 14.05
C ARG A 35 -9.45 -0.83 15.23
N PRO A 36 -10.53 -0.12 15.63
CA PRO A 36 -10.50 0.78 16.78
C PRO A 36 -10.04 0.12 18.08
N GLU A 37 -10.35 -1.16 18.26
CA GLU A 37 -10.02 -1.96 19.44
C GLU A 37 -8.61 -2.59 19.42
N ALA A 38 -7.86 -2.49 18.31
CA ALA A 38 -6.52 -3.03 18.23
C ALA A 38 -5.50 -2.07 18.85
N ALA A 39 -4.56 -2.62 19.62
CA ALA A 39 -3.43 -1.86 20.16
C ALA A 39 -2.33 -1.68 19.08
N ALA A 40 -2.62 -0.91 18.03
CA ALA A 40 -1.57 -0.45 17.12
C ALA A 40 -0.69 0.57 17.85
N ASP A 41 0.62 0.38 17.80
CA ASP A 41 1.62 1.27 18.39
C ASP A 41 2.44 1.99 17.30
N LEU A 42 3.46 2.74 17.72
CA LEU A 42 4.34 3.47 16.81
C LEU A 42 5.18 2.56 15.89
N LEU A 43 5.36 1.29 16.24
CA LEU A 43 6.18 0.33 15.48
C LEU A 43 5.32 -0.58 14.60
N SER A 44 4.00 -0.48 14.69
CA SER A 44 3.07 -1.27 13.89
C SER A 44 3.07 -0.83 12.42
N ASP A 45 3.09 -1.78 11.51
CA ASP A 45 3.08 -1.55 10.06
C ASP A 45 1.75 -0.94 9.56
N TYR A 46 1.77 -0.41 8.33
CA TYR A 46 0.58 0.00 7.59
C TYR A 46 0.24 -1.03 6.51
N ASP A 47 -0.80 -1.83 6.75
CA ASP A 47 -1.31 -2.82 5.81
C ASP A 47 -2.32 -2.17 4.85
N VAL A 48 -1.88 -1.83 3.64
CA VAL A 48 -2.65 -1.08 2.63
C VAL A 48 -2.95 -1.96 1.42
N VAL A 49 -4.23 -2.03 1.04
CA VAL A 49 -4.65 -2.63 -0.23
C VAL A 49 -4.79 -1.58 -1.32
N LEU A 50 -4.11 -1.82 -2.45
CA LEU A 50 -4.16 -0.94 -3.62
C LEU A 50 -5.16 -1.48 -4.65
N VAL A 51 -6.17 -0.67 -4.94
CA VAL A 51 -7.08 -0.92 -6.06
C VAL A 51 -6.60 -0.12 -7.27
N VAL A 52 -6.18 -0.80 -8.33
CA VAL A 52 -5.55 -0.18 -9.50
C VAL A 52 -6.16 -0.63 -10.83
N THR A 53 -6.13 0.26 -11.83
CA THR A 53 -6.60 -0.04 -13.21
C THR A 53 -5.56 -0.73 -14.07
N ASP A 54 -4.28 -0.52 -13.80
CA ASP A 54 -3.16 -1.17 -14.50
C ASP A 54 -2.27 -1.88 -13.48
N LEU A 55 -2.32 -3.21 -13.49
CA LEU A 55 -1.51 -4.06 -12.61
C LEU A 55 -0.07 -4.17 -13.11
N GLY A 56 0.15 -4.18 -14.42
CA GLY A 56 1.45 -4.48 -15.02
C GLY A 56 2.52 -3.47 -14.59
N ARG A 57 2.13 -2.22 -14.37
CA ARG A 57 2.99 -1.18 -13.79
C ARG A 57 3.55 -1.56 -12.41
N PHE A 58 2.72 -2.11 -11.52
CA PHE A 58 3.14 -2.46 -10.15
C PHE A 58 3.82 -3.84 -10.07
N GLU A 59 3.63 -4.69 -11.07
CA GLU A 59 4.34 -5.98 -11.18
C GLU A 59 5.80 -5.80 -11.59
N LYS A 60 6.04 -5.00 -12.63
CA LYS A 60 7.31 -4.93 -13.34
C LYS A 60 8.24 -3.85 -12.80
N GLU A 61 7.67 -2.81 -12.20
CA GLU A 61 8.39 -1.64 -11.76
C GLU A 61 8.22 -1.44 -10.26
N ASP A 62 9.33 -1.22 -9.58
CA ASP A 62 9.36 -0.79 -8.17
C ASP A 62 9.54 0.74 -8.05
N ALA A 63 9.52 1.48 -9.16
CA ALA A 63 9.75 2.92 -9.16
C ALA A 63 8.75 3.68 -8.28
N TRP A 64 7.48 3.23 -8.30
CA TRP A 64 6.40 3.80 -7.49
C TRP A 64 6.65 3.68 -5.97
N ILE A 65 7.46 2.71 -5.52
CA ILE A 65 7.88 2.58 -4.12
C ILE A 65 8.74 3.80 -3.74
N SER A 66 9.66 4.17 -4.62
CA SER A 66 10.52 5.34 -4.43
C SER A 66 9.76 6.67 -4.52
N ASP A 67 8.64 6.71 -5.26
CA ASP A 67 7.78 7.89 -5.34
C ASP A 67 7.09 8.22 -4.01
N TYR A 68 6.81 7.20 -3.18
CA TYR A 68 6.25 7.42 -1.83
C TYR A 68 7.33 7.88 -0.84
N GLY A 69 8.52 7.31 -0.92
CA GLY A 69 9.60 7.63 -0.01
C GLY A 69 10.87 6.83 -0.30
N ARG A 70 11.95 7.16 0.40
CA ARG A 70 13.23 6.47 0.20
C ARG A 70 13.25 5.13 0.97
N PRO A 71 13.35 3.98 0.28
CA PRO A 71 13.35 2.67 0.94
C PRO A 71 14.74 2.28 1.47
N ILE A 72 14.76 1.65 2.64
CA ILE A 72 15.93 0.98 3.24
C ILE A 72 15.92 -0.50 2.88
N ALA A 73 14.75 -1.15 2.98
CA ALA A 73 14.59 -2.57 2.69
C ALA A 73 13.27 -2.81 1.95
N ARG A 74 13.28 -3.82 1.09
CA ARG A 74 12.13 -4.27 0.31
C ARG A 74 12.07 -5.78 0.35
N TRP A 75 10.87 -6.33 0.52
CA TRP A 75 10.59 -7.74 0.39
C TRP A 75 9.22 -7.92 -0.26
N GLY A 76 8.97 -9.06 -0.87
CA GLY A 76 7.76 -9.22 -1.65
C GLY A 76 7.59 -10.63 -2.15
N ASP A 77 6.36 -10.96 -2.49
CA ASP A 77 6.04 -12.14 -3.26
C ASP A 77 5.07 -11.80 -4.38
N GLN A 78 4.99 -12.71 -5.34
CA GLN A 78 4.00 -12.70 -6.40
C GLN A 78 3.50 -14.12 -6.54
N SER A 79 2.18 -14.29 -6.47
CA SER A 79 1.54 -15.60 -6.58
C SER A 79 0.27 -15.50 -7.41
N SER A 80 -0.27 -16.65 -7.81
CA SER A 80 -1.59 -16.75 -8.41
C SER A 80 -2.53 -17.41 -7.42
N ILE A 81 -3.57 -16.70 -6.98
CA ILE A 81 -4.58 -17.22 -6.04
C ILE A 81 -5.91 -17.26 -6.81
N TYR A 82 -6.48 -18.46 -6.96
CA TYR A 82 -7.70 -18.69 -7.77
C TYR A 82 -7.60 -18.14 -9.21
N GLY A 83 -6.41 -18.20 -9.83
CA GLY A 83 -6.18 -17.69 -11.19
C GLY A 83 -6.03 -16.17 -11.28
N LEU A 84 -6.00 -15.46 -10.14
CA LEU A 84 -5.73 -14.02 -10.07
C LEU A 84 -4.30 -13.78 -9.60
N THR A 85 -3.56 -12.93 -10.32
CA THR A 85 -2.25 -12.46 -9.86
C THR A 85 -2.42 -11.62 -8.59
N THR A 86 -1.74 -12.06 -7.53
CA THR A 86 -1.66 -11.42 -6.23
C THR A 86 -0.22 -10.96 -6.00
N LEU A 87 -0.08 -9.72 -5.55
CA LEU A 87 1.20 -9.11 -5.23
C LEU A 87 1.23 -8.71 -3.77
N PHE A 88 2.34 -9.01 -3.13
CA PHE A 88 2.71 -8.46 -1.85
C PHE A 88 4.03 -7.70 -1.99
N ARG A 89 4.07 -6.51 -1.41
CA ARG A 89 5.25 -5.64 -1.35
C ARG A 89 5.34 -5.07 0.06
N GLY A 90 6.30 -5.57 0.83
CA GLY A 90 6.70 -4.99 2.10
C GLY A 90 7.88 -4.03 1.90
N VAL A 91 7.78 -2.85 2.48
CA VAL A 91 8.82 -1.81 2.36
C VAL A 91 9.05 -1.15 3.71
N LEU A 92 10.31 -1.05 4.09
CA LEU A 92 10.78 -0.22 5.20
C LEU A 92 11.43 1.04 4.63
N TYR A 93 10.94 2.22 5.03
CA TYR A 93 11.43 3.52 4.56
C TYR A 93 12.42 4.18 5.55
N GLU A 94 13.14 5.21 5.11
CA GLU A 94 14.10 5.96 5.94
C GLU A 94 13.48 6.73 7.12
N ASP A 95 12.17 6.99 7.07
CA ASP A 95 11.40 7.50 8.22
C ASP A 95 10.98 6.39 9.19
N TYR A 96 11.48 5.16 8.97
CA TYR A 96 11.18 3.93 9.71
C TYR A 96 9.71 3.51 9.64
N VAL A 97 8.94 4.10 8.73
CA VAL A 97 7.59 3.64 8.42
C VAL A 97 7.71 2.34 7.62
N THR A 98 6.97 1.34 8.06
CA THR A 98 6.79 0.07 7.37
C THR A 98 5.42 0.07 6.68
N ASN A 99 5.43 0.01 5.35
CA ASN A 99 4.20 -0.18 4.58
C ASN A 99 4.18 -1.58 4.00
N ARG A 100 3.09 -2.28 4.25
CA ARG A 100 2.76 -3.55 3.62
C ARG A 100 1.68 -3.31 2.59
N LEU A 101 2.03 -3.40 1.33
CA LEU A 101 1.08 -3.29 0.25
C LEU A 101 0.68 -4.68 -0.22
N GLN A 102 -0.62 -4.96 -0.12
CA GLN A 102 -1.23 -6.19 -0.59
C GLN A 102 -2.23 -5.85 -1.67
N ARG A 103 -2.21 -6.53 -2.81
CA ARG A 103 -3.33 -6.42 -3.75
C ARG A 103 -4.30 -7.57 -3.55
N LEU A 104 -5.59 -7.24 -3.53
CA LEU A 104 -6.68 -8.14 -3.90
C LEU A 104 -7.45 -7.53 -5.09
N ALA A 105 -7.46 -8.28 -6.20
CA ALA A 105 -8.31 -8.14 -7.39
C ALA A 105 -8.02 -7.01 -8.42
N PRO A 106 -8.15 -7.31 -9.73
CA PRO A 106 -8.34 -6.30 -10.75
C PRO A 106 -9.74 -5.69 -10.61
N CYS A 107 -9.80 -4.36 -10.51
CA CYS A 107 -11.06 -3.66 -10.69
C CYS A 107 -11.41 -3.72 -12.18
N ARG A 108 -12.11 -4.78 -12.63
CA ARG A 108 -12.94 -4.69 -13.84
C ARG A 108 -14.18 -3.89 -13.44
N VAL A 109 -14.07 -2.56 -13.32
CA VAL A 109 -15.24 -1.69 -13.30
C VAL A 109 -15.77 -1.63 -14.73
N GLY A 110 -16.48 -2.68 -15.11
CA GLY A 110 -17.17 -2.82 -16.38
C GLY A 110 -18.57 -3.34 -16.10
N ALA A 111 -19.54 -2.46 -16.31
CA ALA A 111 -20.99 -2.64 -16.21
C ALA A 111 -21.65 -2.44 -14.83
N ALA A 112 -22.51 -1.42 -14.78
CA ALA A 112 -23.60 -1.17 -13.84
C ALA A 112 -23.27 -0.70 -12.41
N ILE A 113 -23.04 0.62 -12.29
CA ILE A 113 -23.78 1.41 -11.30
C ILE A 113 -24.41 2.56 -12.09
N ARG A 114 -25.70 2.39 -12.44
CA ARG A 114 -26.63 3.47 -12.75
C ARG A 114 -27.60 3.56 -11.60
#